data_AF-A0A356Z8C2-F1
#
_entry.id   AF-A0A356Z8C2-F1
#
_cell.length_a   1.000
_cell.length_b   1.000
_cell.length_c   1.000
_cell.angle_alpha   90.00
_cell.angle_beta   90.00
_cell.angle_gamma   90.00
#
_symmetry.space_group_name_H-M   'P 1'
#
loop_
_entity.id
_entity.type
_entity.pdbx_description
1 polymer ?
#
loop_
_entity_poly.entity_id
_entity_poly.type
_entity_poly.pdbx_seq_one_letter_code
_entity_poly.pdbx_strand_id
1 'polypeptide(L)'
;MLLLNGWIMSLLKTGKRTRFISGLTLLLLYGFLAGWPVSLQRAAIMGGLGLLAYYSGRLNNMLNALALAGVVILAVNPAALLDISFQLSFAATFGLIYIFPLVKARINSKRWWDLVLVPLCAEIMIVPLVAWYFNLFSPISIVANLLTTYITGGIVILGFLGFLAAQVTSFLAPIFLYPAGALIEILLGLVELLKNVPGAYHWTGPGLIIVLLYYAGLGVLLWSIAANRQKLAGAVLAGMALIIAGFYIPAGWDDPGRLKVVFLDVGQGDCILLKTPGGKFILVDGGGSQFFDVGSLKVLPYLHRCSINELF
;
A
#
# COMPACT_ATOMS: atom_id res chain seq x y z
N MET A 1 0.29 -17.86 3.99
CA MET A 1 0.34 -18.75 5.18
C MET A 1 -1.05 -19.12 5.71
N LEU A 2 -1.87 -18.18 6.19
CA LEU A 2 -3.21 -18.50 6.73
C LEU A 2 -4.15 -19.19 5.71
N LEU A 3 -4.18 -18.72 4.46
CA LEU A 3 -4.99 -19.34 3.40
C LEU A 3 -4.51 -20.76 3.08
N LEU A 4 -3.20 -20.99 3.09
CA LEU A 4 -2.59 -22.30 2.87
C LEU A 4 -2.91 -23.27 4.03
N ASN A 5 -2.78 -22.80 5.28
CA ASN A 5 -3.19 -23.54 6.47
C ASN A 5 -4.69 -23.89 6.40
N GLY A 6 -5.54 -22.90 6.10
CA GLY A 6 -6.98 -23.10 5.96
C GLY A 6 -7.33 -24.13 4.88
N TRP A 7 -6.58 -24.14 3.77
CA TRP A 7 -6.74 -25.10 2.68
C TRP A 7 -6.25 -26.52 3.05
N ILE A 8 -5.06 -26.63 3.66
CA ILE A 8 -4.51 -27.92 4.16
C ILE A 8 -5.43 -28.53 5.21
N MET A 9 -5.88 -27.73 6.18
CA MET A 9 -6.75 -28.20 7.26
C MET A 9 -8.19 -28.46 6.78
N SER A 10 -8.61 -27.81 5.70
CA SER A 10 -9.83 -28.15 4.96
C SER A 10 -9.72 -29.54 4.33
N LEU A 11 -8.59 -29.85 3.69
CA LEU A 11 -8.31 -31.17 3.13
C LEU A 11 -8.32 -32.26 4.20
N LEU A 12 -7.76 -31.97 5.38
CA LEU A 12 -7.68 -32.89 6.52
C LEU A 12 -9.00 -33.03 7.31
N LYS A 13 -10.10 -32.39 6.87
CA LYS A 13 -11.42 -32.39 7.54
C LYS A 13 -11.37 -32.06 9.04
N THR A 14 -10.38 -31.28 9.49
CA THR A 14 -10.21 -30.98 10.92
C THR A 14 -11.27 -29.99 11.43
N GLY A 15 -11.60 -30.11 12.71
CA GLY A 15 -12.58 -29.26 13.38
C GLY A 15 -12.17 -27.78 13.37
N LYS A 16 -13.18 -26.90 13.44
CA LYS A 16 -13.05 -25.44 13.44
C LYS A 16 -12.02 -24.90 14.46
N ARG A 17 -11.96 -25.46 15.67
CA ARG A 17 -10.97 -25.08 16.71
C ARG A 17 -9.53 -25.40 16.32
N THR A 18 -9.28 -26.54 15.68
CA THR A 18 -7.93 -26.97 15.30
C THR A 18 -7.36 -26.10 14.17
N ARG A 19 -8.21 -25.64 13.23
CA ARG A 19 -7.85 -24.66 12.19
C ARG A 19 -7.45 -23.31 12.78
N PHE A 20 -8.17 -22.87 13.81
CA PHE A 20 -7.87 -21.61 14.49
C PHE A 20 -6.50 -21.66 15.18
N ILE A 21 -6.28 -22.68 16.00
CA ILE A 21 -5.04 -22.84 16.76
C ILE A 21 -3.86 -23.00 15.81
N SER A 22 -3.98 -23.87 14.80
CA SER A 22 -2.87 -24.07 13.85
C SER A 22 -2.57 -22.82 13.02
N GLY A 23 -3.60 -22.09 12.59
CA GLY A 23 -3.45 -20.83 11.86
C GLY A 23 -2.76 -19.76 12.69
N LEU A 24 -3.16 -19.61 13.96
CA LEU A 24 -2.54 -18.69 14.91
C LEU A 24 -1.08 -19.07 15.18
N THR A 25 -0.80 -20.34 15.45
CA THR A 25 0.57 -20.84 15.69
C THR A 25 1.48 -20.59 14.48
N LEU A 26 1.01 -20.88 13.27
CA LEU A 26 1.77 -20.61 12.03
C LEU A 26 2.04 -19.13 11.82
N LEU A 27 1.09 -18.26 12.19
CA LEU A 27 1.24 -16.82 12.08
C LEU A 27 2.26 -16.28 13.09
N LEU A 28 2.22 -16.76 14.34
CA LEU A 28 3.20 -16.42 15.37
C LEU A 28 4.61 -16.90 14.99
N LEU A 29 4.74 -18.14 14.51
CA LEU A 29 6.02 -18.69 14.04
C LEU A 29 6.61 -17.86 12.89
N TYR A 30 5.78 -17.49 11.91
CA TYR A 30 6.20 -16.59 10.83
C TYR A 30 6.60 -15.21 11.36
N GLY A 31 5.88 -14.68 12.36
CA GLY A 31 6.23 -13.46 13.09
C GLY A 31 7.65 -13.48 13.64
N PHE A 32 8.01 -14.54 14.36
CA PHE A 32 9.35 -14.72 14.92
C PHE A 32 10.43 -14.86 13.84
N LEU A 33 10.15 -15.63 12.78
CA LEU A 33 11.11 -15.81 11.67
C LEU A 33 11.34 -14.52 10.88
N ALA A 34 10.30 -13.71 10.70
CA ALA A 34 10.37 -12.47 9.93
C ALA A 34 10.92 -11.27 10.73
N GLY A 35 11.22 -11.44 12.03
CA GLY A 35 11.68 -10.34 12.89
C GLY A 35 10.56 -9.35 13.27
N TRP A 36 9.30 -9.79 13.26
CA TRP A 36 8.12 -9.00 13.66
C TRP A 36 8.06 -7.56 13.10
N PRO A 37 8.10 -7.37 11.76
CA PRO A 37 7.87 -6.06 11.19
C PRO A 37 6.49 -5.54 11.63
N VAL A 38 6.37 -4.22 11.84
CA VAL A 38 5.17 -3.61 12.44
C VAL A 38 3.89 -3.92 11.63
N SER A 39 4.01 -4.12 10.31
CA SER A 39 2.93 -4.60 9.43
C SER A 39 2.42 -5.99 9.79
N LEU A 40 3.31 -6.92 10.13
CA LEU A 40 2.96 -8.29 10.49
C LEU A 40 2.34 -8.38 11.89
N GLN A 41 2.82 -7.58 12.84
CA GLN A 41 2.22 -7.49 14.18
C GLN A 41 0.75 -7.08 14.11
N ARG A 42 0.43 -6.04 13.32
CA ARG A 42 -0.96 -5.57 13.16
C ARG A 42 -1.83 -6.56 12.39
N ALA A 43 -1.31 -7.19 11.35
CA ALA A 43 -2.01 -8.25 10.63
C ALA A 43 -2.31 -9.45 11.54
N ALA A 44 -1.39 -9.80 12.46
CA ALA A 44 -1.60 -10.82 13.48
C ALA A 44 -2.72 -10.44 14.45
N ILE A 45 -2.72 -9.20 14.95
CA ILE A 45 -3.75 -8.70 15.87
C ILE A 45 -5.11 -8.65 15.18
N MET A 46 -5.21 -8.05 13.99
CA MET A 46 -6.46 -7.99 13.23
C MET A 46 -6.95 -9.38 12.80
N GLY A 47 -6.07 -10.26 12.34
CA GLY A 47 -6.40 -11.64 12.00
C GLY A 47 -6.86 -12.43 13.22
N GLY A 48 -6.19 -12.27 14.36
CA GLY A 48 -6.55 -12.89 15.63
C GLY A 48 -7.90 -12.41 16.13
N LEU A 49 -8.15 -11.09 16.15
CA LEU A 49 -9.43 -10.49 16.52
C LEU A 49 -10.55 -10.89 15.55
N GLY A 50 -10.28 -10.92 14.25
CA GLY A 50 -11.25 -11.35 13.23
C GLY A 50 -11.63 -12.83 13.37
N LEU A 51 -10.65 -13.68 13.68
CA LEU A 51 -10.92 -15.09 13.98
C LEU A 51 -11.67 -15.25 15.31
N LEU A 52 -11.31 -14.51 16.36
CA LEU A 52 -12.04 -14.49 17.63
C LEU A 52 -13.49 -14.05 17.43
N ALA A 53 -13.73 -13.03 16.59
CA ALA A 53 -15.07 -12.58 16.24
C ALA A 53 -15.86 -13.65 15.47
N TYR A 54 -15.22 -14.31 14.49
CA TYR A 54 -15.81 -15.43 13.73
C TYR A 54 -16.22 -16.59 14.64
N TYR A 55 -15.41 -16.91 15.65
CA TYR A 55 -15.69 -18.01 16.59
C TYR A 55 -16.59 -17.63 17.77
N SER A 56 -16.67 -16.35 18.12
CA SER A 56 -17.57 -15.85 19.18
C SER A 56 -19.03 -15.75 18.73
N GLY A 57 -19.36 -16.13 17.48
CA GLY A 57 -20.72 -16.16 16.95
C GLY A 57 -21.37 -14.78 16.74
N ARG A 58 -20.68 -13.70 17.10
CA ARG A 58 -21.11 -12.30 16.90
C ARG A 58 -20.67 -11.83 15.52
N LEU A 59 -21.32 -12.34 14.48
CA LEU A 59 -21.05 -12.03 13.06
C LEU A 59 -21.52 -10.64 12.59
N ASN A 60 -21.92 -9.73 13.48
CA ASN A 60 -22.60 -8.52 13.04
C ASN A 60 -21.67 -7.30 13.10
N ASN A 61 -21.20 -6.92 11.90
CA ASN A 61 -20.38 -5.76 11.51
C ASN A 61 -18.85 -5.94 11.62
N MET A 62 -18.25 -6.30 10.47
CA MET A 62 -16.80 -6.24 10.24
C MET A 62 -16.22 -4.84 10.54
N LEU A 63 -17.00 -3.77 10.37
CA LEU A 63 -16.63 -2.41 10.75
C LEU A 63 -16.43 -2.25 12.27
N ASN A 64 -17.27 -2.89 13.09
CA ASN A 64 -17.13 -2.85 14.54
C ASN A 64 -15.89 -3.62 15.00
N ALA A 65 -15.56 -4.73 14.32
CA ALA A 65 -14.32 -5.47 14.57
C ALA A 65 -13.09 -4.63 14.23
N LEU A 66 -13.12 -3.90 13.10
CA LEU A 66 -12.04 -2.98 12.72
C LEU A 66 -11.90 -1.83 13.74
N ALA A 67 -13.00 -1.22 14.17
CA ALA A 67 -12.99 -0.18 15.19
C ALA A 67 -12.44 -0.69 16.53
N LEU A 68 -12.88 -1.87 16.98
CA LEU A 68 -12.36 -2.50 18.19
C LEU A 68 -10.87 -2.78 18.10
N ALA A 69 -10.40 -3.30 16.96
CA ALA A 69 -8.97 -3.50 16.72
C ALA A 69 -8.19 -2.18 16.81
N GLY A 70 -8.73 -1.10 16.27
CA GLY A 70 -8.16 0.26 16.39
C GLY A 70 -8.06 0.70 17.84
N VAL A 71 -9.14 0.58 18.61
CA VAL A 71 -9.17 0.95 20.03
C VAL A 71 -8.14 0.15 20.84
N VAL A 72 -8.06 -1.17 20.64
CA VAL A 72 -7.11 -2.03 21.36
C VAL A 72 -5.67 -1.65 21.02
N ILE A 73 -5.36 -1.42 19.74
CA ILE A 73 -4.01 -1.02 19.32
C ILE A 73 -3.64 0.36 19.90
N LEU A 74 -4.55 1.34 19.85
CA LEU A 74 -4.32 2.68 20.38
C LEU A 74 -4.25 2.71 21.91
N ALA A 75 -4.93 1.80 22.60
CA ALA A 75 -4.83 1.66 24.05
C ALA A 75 -3.44 1.15 24.48
N VAL A 76 -2.80 0.29 23.66
CA VAL A 76 -1.43 -0.20 23.91
C VAL A 76 -0.39 0.82 23.47
N ASN A 77 -0.58 1.44 22.31
CA ASN A 77 0.32 2.44 21.76
C ASN A 77 -0.46 3.58 21.07
N PRO A 78 -0.69 4.71 21.75
CA PRO A 78 -1.37 5.87 21.17
C PRO A 78 -0.63 6.47 19.97
N ALA A 79 0.70 6.39 19.95
CA ALA A 79 1.51 6.91 18.85
C ALA A 79 1.30 6.13 17.54
N ALA A 80 0.71 4.93 17.60
CA ALA A 80 0.39 4.12 16.42
C ALA A 80 -0.53 4.87 15.44
N LEU A 81 -1.31 5.87 15.88
CA LEU A 81 -2.14 6.67 14.98
C LEU A 81 -1.30 7.46 13.95
N LEU A 82 -0.09 7.85 14.33
CA LEU A 82 0.84 8.63 13.49
C LEU A 82 1.69 7.72 12.61
N ASP A 83 1.69 6.41 12.86
CA ASP A 83 2.43 5.46 12.03
C ASP A 83 1.77 5.31 10.65
N ILE A 84 2.57 5.58 9.61
CA ILE A 84 2.17 5.43 8.20
C ILE A 84 1.60 4.03 7.95
N SER A 85 2.25 3.01 8.52
CA SER A 85 1.83 1.63 8.30
C SER A 85 0.52 1.26 9.02
N PHE A 86 0.15 1.95 10.11
CA PHE A 86 -1.17 1.82 10.73
C PHE A 86 -2.22 2.45 9.82
N GLN A 87 -1.98 3.70 9.39
CA GLN A 87 -2.89 4.45 8.54
C GLN A 87 -3.20 3.70 7.24
N LEU A 88 -2.17 3.23 6.52
CA LEU A 88 -2.34 2.48 5.27
C LEU A 88 -3.12 1.17 5.48
N SER A 89 -2.81 0.40 6.53
CA SER A 89 -3.47 -0.88 6.78
C SER A 89 -4.95 -0.71 7.17
N PHE A 90 -5.26 0.26 8.02
CA PHE A 90 -6.64 0.57 8.42
C PHE A 90 -7.44 1.14 7.26
N ALA A 91 -6.85 2.06 6.48
CA ALA A 91 -7.45 2.59 5.27
C ALA A 91 -7.77 1.49 4.25
N ALA A 92 -6.79 0.63 3.92
CA ALA A 92 -7.00 -0.49 2.99
C ALA A 92 -8.12 -1.44 3.47
N THR A 93 -8.12 -1.78 4.75
CA THR A 93 -9.12 -2.68 5.35
C THR A 93 -10.51 -2.03 5.39
N PHE A 94 -10.59 -0.73 5.69
CA PHE A 94 -11.84 0.03 5.60
C PHE A 94 -12.37 0.07 4.17
N GLY A 95 -11.52 0.35 3.18
CA GLY A 95 -11.87 0.31 1.76
C GLY A 95 -12.44 -1.06 1.36
N LEU A 96 -11.80 -2.15 1.80
CA LEU A 96 -12.27 -3.50 1.55
C LEU A 96 -13.61 -3.82 2.23
N ILE A 97 -13.83 -3.40 3.48
CA ILE A 97 -15.06 -3.73 4.22
C ILE A 97 -16.24 -2.87 3.75
N TYR A 98 -16.00 -1.61 3.39
CA TYR A 98 -17.06 -0.64 3.09
C TYR A 98 -17.30 -0.43 1.59
N ILE A 99 -16.24 -0.22 0.79
CA ILE A 99 -16.36 0.12 -0.63
C ILE A 99 -16.72 -1.11 -1.47
N PHE A 100 -16.08 -2.24 -1.21
CA PHE A 100 -16.31 -3.48 -1.95
C PHE A 100 -17.78 -3.92 -2.03
N PRO A 101 -18.54 -4.06 -0.91
CA PRO A 101 -19.94 -4.47 -1.00
C PRO A 101 -20.82 -3.45 -1.74
N LEU A 102 -20.56 -2.15 -1.59
CA LEU A 102 -21.29 -1.09 -2.30
C LEU A 102 -21.09 -1.18 -3.81
N VAL A 103 -19.85 -1.37 -4.26
CA VAL A 103 -19.52 -1.50 -5.69
C VAL A 103 -20.07 -2.80 -6.26
N LYS A 104 -19.92 -3.92 -5.54
CA LYS A 104 -20.43 -5.24 -5.96
C LYS A 104 -21.95 -5.28 -6.08
N ALA A 105 -22.69 -4.54 -5.25
CA ALA A 105 -24.15 -4.45 -5.37
C ALA A 105 -24.60 -3.73 -6.67
N ARG A 106 -23.72 -2.92 -7.28
CA ARG A 106 -24.03 -2.14 -8.49
C ARG A 106 -23.52 -2.80 -9.76
N ILE A 107 -22.38 -3.47 -9.68
CA ILE A 107 -21.82 -4.23 -10.79
C ILE A 107 -22.31 -5.67 -10.63
N ASN A 108 -23.24 -6.12 -11.46
CA ASN A 108 -23.71 -7.52 -11.48
C ASN A 108 -22.59 -8.43 -12.00
N SER A 109 -21.60 -8.67 -11.14
CA SER A 109 -20.31 -9.20 -11.54
C SER A 109 -20.16 -10.66 -11.16
N LYS A 110 -19.64 -11.44 -12.10
CA LYS A 110 -19.27 -12.85 -11.86
C LYS A 110 -18.13 -12.92 -10.83
N ARG A 111 -18.04 -14.04 -10.10
CA ARG A 111 -17.09 -14.27 -8.99
C ARG A 111 -15.62 -13.96 -9.29
N TRP A 112 -15.17 -14.07 -10.54
CA TRP A 112 -13.79 -13.79 -10.93
C TRP A 112 -13.43 -12.30 -10.86
N TRP A 113 -14.41 -11.40 -10.97
CA TRP A 113 -14.18 -9.96 -10.80
C TRP A 113 -13.90 -9.58 -9.34
N ASP A 114 -14.26 -10.42 -8.37
CA ASP A 114 -13.89 -10.18 -6.96
C ASP A 114 -12.36 -10.11 -6.80
N LEU A 115 -11.60 -10.85 -7.62
CA LEU A 115 -10.13 -10.84 -7.60
C LEU A 115 -9.53 -9.48 -7.99
N VAL A 116 -10.25 -8.69 -8.78
CA VAL A 116 -9.83 -7.36 -9.23
C VAL A 116 -10.46 -6.28 -8.35
N LEU A 117 -11.74 -6.42 -8.00
CA LEU A 117 -12.48 -5.44 -7.22
C LEU A 117 -11.95 -5.30 -5.78
N VAL A 118 -11.54 -6.40 -5.14
CA VAL A 118 -11.01 -6.38 -3.78
C VAL A 118 -9.75 -5.50 -3.66
N PRO A 119 -8.66 -5.76 -4.41
CA PRO A 119 -7.47 -4.90 -4.34
C PRO A 119 -7.77 -3.48 -4.78
N LEU A 120 -8.59 -3.28 -5.81
CA LEU A 120 -8.98 -1.95 -6.28
C LEU A 120 -9.67 -1.11 -5.18
N CYS A 121 -10.60 -1.70 -4.43
CA CYS A 121 -11.31 -1.01 -3.35
C CYS A 121 -10.37 -0.63 -2.19
N ALA A 122 -9.39 -1.47 -1.88
CA ALA A 122 -8.37 -1.14 -0.90
C ALA A 122 -7.45 -0.02 -1.42
N GLU A 123 -7.07 -0.09 -2.69
CA GLU A 123 -6.14 0.84 -3.35
C GLU A 123 -6.69 2.27 -3.42
N ILE A 124 -7.96 2.44 -3.81
CA ILE A 124 -8.64 3.75 -3.82
C ILE A 124 -8.53 4.45 -2.46
N MET A 125 -8.57 3.70 -1.36
CA MET A 125 -8.48 4.30 -0.02
C MET A 125 -7.05 4.70 0.38
N ILE A 126 -6.02 4.01 -0.14
CA ILE A 126 -4.61 4.24 0.24
C ILE A 126 -3.85 5.15 -0.71
N VAL A 127 -4.26 5.27 -1.98
CA VAL A 127 -3.54 6.05 -3.02
C VAL A 127 -3.16 7.47 -2.55
N PRO A 128 -4.06 8.28 -1.94
CA PRO A 128 -3.71 9.62 -1.48
C PRO A 128 -2.67 9.63 -0.35
N LEU A 129 -2.72 8.64 0.55
CA LEU A 129 -1.74 8.48 1.62
C LEU A 129 -0.38 8.07 1.07
N VAL A 130 -0.37 7.15 0.09
CA VAL A 130 0.87 6.75 -0.58
C VAL A 130 1.49 7.95 -1.30
N ALA A 131 0.69 8.73 -2.01
CA ALA A 131 1.16 9.95 -2.67
C ALA A 131 1.67 10.98 -1.65
N TRP A 132 0.98 11.18 -0.52
CA TRP A 132 1.41 12.12 0.52
C TRP A 132 2.73 11.73 1.20
N TYR A 133 2.88 10.45 1.57
CA TYR A 133 4.05 9.99 2.35
C TYR A 133 5.25 9.64 1.48
N PHE A 134 5.04 9.04 0.31
CA PHE A 134 6.11 8.57 -0.56
C PHE A 134 6.36 9.50 -1.76
N ASN A 135 5.58 10.57 -1.89
CA ASN A 135 5.62 11.50 -3.03
C ASN A 135 5.49 10.77 -4.38
N LEU A 136 4.77 9.65 -4.40
CA LEU A 136 4.70 8.75 -5.55
C LEU A 136 3.26 8.42 -5.87
N PHE A 137 2.85 8.69 -7.10
CA PHE A 137 1.60 8.23 -7.66
C PHE A 137 1.87 7.26 -8.81
N SER A 138 1.31 6.06 -8.74
CA SER A 138 1.57 5.00 -9.71
C SER A 138 0.25 4.42 -10.20
N PRO A 139 -0.32 4.88 -11.33
CA PRO A 139 -1.55 4.29 -11.86
C PRO A 139 -1.39 2.81 -12.20
N ILE A 140 -0.18 2.42 -12.64
CA ILE A 140 0.11 1.03 -12.97
C ILE A 140 0.10 0.12 -11.74
N SER A 141 0.15 0.68 -10.53
CA SER A 141 0.17 -0.09 -9.28
C SER A 141 -1.05 -1.00 -9.16
N ILE A 142 -2.21 -0.64 -9.70
CA ILE A 142 -3.41 -1.50 -9.65
C ILE A 142 -3.15 -2.83 -10.38
N VAL A 143 -2.61 -2.75 -11.60
CA VAL A 143 -2.29 -3.92 -12.41
C VAL A 143 -1.08 -4.66 -11.85
N ALA A 144 -0.06 -3.90 -11.44
CA ALA A 144 1.15 -4.44 -10.83
C ALA A 144 0.83 -5.22 -9.57
N ASN A 145 0.09 -4.64 -8.62
CA ASN A 145 -0.31 -5.26 -7.35
C ASN A 145 -1.17 -6.49 -7.58
N LEU A 146 -2.08 -6.47 -8.56
CA LEU A 146 -2.87 -7.65 -8.89
C LEU A 146 -1.96 -8.82 -9.30
N LEU A 147 -0.97 -8.60 -10.16
CA LEU A 147 -0.07 -9.66 -10.63
C LEU A 147 0.95 -10.06 -9.56
N THR A 148 1.61 -9.08 -8.94
CA THR A 148 2.70 -9.29 -7.99
C THR A 148 2.22 -9.90 -6.69
N THR A 149 0.99 -9.65 -6.25
CA THR A 149 0.45 -10.24 -5.00
C THR A 149 0.39 -11.76 -5.09
N TYR A 150 -0.06 -12.32 -6.22
CA TYR A 150 -0.14 -13.78 -6.38
C TYR A 150 1.24 -14.42 -6.50
N ILE A 151 2.15 -13.80 -7.26
CA ILE A 151 3.53 -14.28 -7.41
C ILE A 151 4.26 -14.24 -6.07
N THR A 152 4.17 -13.12 -5.34
CA THR A 152 4.73 -12.97 -3.99
C THR A 152 4.16 -14.01 -3.02
N GLY A 153 2.85 -14.28 -3.09
CA GLY A 153 2.23 -15.35 -2.32
C GLY A 153 2.88 -16.71 -2.58
N GLY A 154 3.11 -17.05 -3.86
CA GLY A 154 3.82 -18.25 -4.27
C GLY A 154 5.25 -18.31 -3.75
N ILE A 155 6.01 -17.22 -3.89
CA ILE A 155 7.39 -17.10 -3.38
C ILE A 155 7.44 -17.35 -1.88
N VAL A 156 6.56 -16.72 -1.09
CA VAL A 156 6.53 -16.88 0.37
C VAL A 156 6.18 -18.32 0.78
N ILE A 157 5.25 -18.97 0.06
CA ILE A 157 4.88 -20.36 0.32
C ILE A 157 6.06 -21.30 0.03
N LEU A 158 6.66 -21.18 -1.15
CA LEU A 158 7.78 -22.03 -1.57
C LEU A 158 9.02 -21.77 -0.70
N GLY A 159 9.33 -20.52 -0.38
CA GLY A 159 10.43 -20.17 0.51
C GLY A 159 10.26 -20.77 1.90
N PHE A 160 9.05 -20.74 2.46
CA PHE A 160 8.77 -21.35 3.75
C PHE A 160 8.84 -22.89 3.71
N LEU A 161 8.31 -23.52 2.66
CA LEU A 161 8.44 -24.97 2.47
C LEU A 161 9.92 -25.37 2.29
N GLY A 162 10.69 -24.57 1.54
CA GLY A 162 12.14 -24.75 1.38
C GLY A 162 12.88 -24.62 2.71
N PHE A 163 12.51 -23.64 3.54
CA PHE A 163 13.04 -23.49 4.90
C PHE A 163 12.76 -24.73 5.77
N LEU A 164 11.51 -25.21 5.79
CA LEU A 164 11.15 -26.41 6.55
C LEU A 164 11.87 -27.67 6.02
N ALA A 165 11.97 -27.81 4.70
CA ALA A 165 12.67 -28.92 4.06
C ALA A 165 14.16 -28.93 4.40
N ALA A 166 14.81 -27.76 4.45
CA ALA A 166 16.21 -27.61 4.84
C ALA A 166 16.49 -28.11 6.26
N GLN A 167 15.53 -27.99 7.19
CA GLN A 167 15.67 -28.50 8.55
C GLN A 167 15.64 -30.04 8.63
N VAL A 168 14.98 -30.71 7.67
CA VAL A 168 14.92 -32.18 7.61
C VAL A 168 16.12 -32.72 6.85
N THR A 169 16.37 -32.21 5.65
CA THR A 169 17.51 -32.61 4.81
C THR A 169 17.81 -31.52 3.79
N SER A 170 19.09 -31.15 3.67
CA SER A 170 19.57 -30.15 2.71
C SER A 170 19.24 -30.50 1.24
N PHE A 171 19.02 -31.77 0.91
CA PHE A 171 18.66 -32.22 -0.43
C PHE A 171 17.22 -31.89 -0.86
N LEU A 172 16.28 -31.71 0.09
CA LEU A 172 14.88 -31.40 -0.20
C LEU A 172 14.63 -29.90 -0.38
N ALA A 173 15.49 -29.04 0.18
CA ALA A 173 15.34 -27.60 0.09
C ALA A 173 15.36 -27.05 -1.36
N PRO A 174 16.26 -27.50 -2.26
CA PRO A 174 16.32 -27.02 -3.64
C PRO A 174 15.04 -27.23 -4.44
N ILE A 175 14.27 -28.29 -4.14
CA ILE A 175 12.99 -28.61 -4.81
C ILE A 175 12.01 -27.44 -4.68
N PHE A 176 12.04 -26.74 -3.54
CA PHE A 176 11.18 -25.58 -3.29
C PHE A 176 11.88 -24.25 -3.59
N LEU A 177 13.19 -24.15 -3.35
CA LEU A 177 13.94 -22.91 -3.50
C LEU A 177 14.23 -22.54 -4.95
N TYR A 178 14.50 -23.49 -5.86
CA TYR A 178 14.70 -23.17 -7.28
C TYR A 178 13.43 -22.58 -7.93
N PRO A 179 12.23 -23.17 -7.76
CA PRO A 179 10.99 -22.55 -8.23
C PRO A 179 10.73 -21.19 -7.58
N ALA A 180 11.06 -21.02 -6.29
CA ALA A 180 10.94 -19.72 -5.63
C ALA A 180 11.84 -18.66 -6.28
N GLY A 181 13.10 -19.03 -6.61
CA GLY A 181 14.03 -18.17 -7.33
C GLY A 181 13.51 -17.78 -8.71
N ALA A 182 13.00 -18.74 -9.49
CA ALA A 182 12.40 -18.46 -10.79
C ALA A 182 11.20 -17.50 -10.69
N LEU A 183 10.34 -17.65 -9.68
CA LEU A 183 9.24 -16.72 -9.44
C LEU A 183 9.73 -15.31 -9.05
N ILE A 184 10.84 -15.20 -8.31
CA ILE A 184 11.46 -13.90 -7.99
C ILE A 184 11.96 -13.24 -9.28
N GLU A 185 12.66 -13.97 -10.16
CA GLU A 185 13.12 -13.43 -11.44
C GLU A 185 11.95 -12.98 -12.32
N ILE A 186 10.87 -13.76 -12.40
CA ILE A 186 9.64 -13.37 -13.10
C ILE A 186 9.04 -12.10 -12.49
N LEU A 187 9.01 -11.99 -11.16
CA LEU A 187 8.50 -10.81 -10.47
C LEU A 187 9.35 -9.57 -10.79
N LEU A 188 10.67 -9.69 -10.76
CA LEU A 188 11.59 -8.59 -11.08
C LEU A 188 11.46 -8.16 -12.54
N GLY A 189 11.45 -9.11 -13.49
CA GLY A 189 11.25 -8.82 -14.90
C GLY A 189 9.90 -8.17 -15.20
N LEU A 190 8.84 -8.58 -14.49
CA LEU A 190 7.52 -7.96 -14.60
C LEU A 190 7.55 -6.51 -14.11
N VAL A 191 8.17 -6.23 -12.96
CA VAL A 191 8.29 -4.87 -12.42
C VAL A 191 9.09 -3.97 -13.38
N GLU A 192 10.16 -4.49 -13.98
CA GLU A 192 10.97 -3.75 -14.94
C GLU A 192 10.21 -3.43 -16.22
N LEU A 193 9.41 -4.37 -16.72
CA LEU A 193 8.51 -4.14 -17.87
C LEU A 193 7.46 -3.06 -17.55
N LEU A 194 6.82 -3.16 -16.38
CA LEU A 194 5.78 -2.21 -15.98
C LEU A 194 6.32 -0.80 -15.72
N LYS A 195 7.57 -0.67 -15.26
CA LYS A 195 8.24 0.62 -15.06
C LYS A 195 8.41 1.39 -16.37
N ASN A 196 8.61 0.71 -17.48
CA ASN A 196 8.84 1.31 -18.80
C ASN A 196 7.54 1.78 -19.49
N VAL A 197 6.37 1.52 -18.90
CA VAL A 197 5.09 2.00 -19.44
C VAL A 197 5.01 3.52 -19.30
N PRO A 198 4.64 4.28 -20.36
CA PRO A 198 4.49 5.72 -20.27
C PRO A 198 3.47 6.10 -19.20
N GLY A 199 3.89 6.93 -18.22
CA GLY A 199 3.03 7.32 -17.10
C GLY A 199 2.81 6.23 -16.05
N ALA A 200 3.64 5.17 -16.03
CA ALA A 200 3.63 4.12 -15.01
C ALA A 200 3.65 4.68 -13.59
N TYR A 201 4.51 5.66 -13.35
CA TYR A 201 4.62 6.38 -12.10
C TYR A 201 4.93 7.85 -12.34
N HIS A 202 4.56 8.68 -11.37
CA HIS A 202 4.83 10.09 -11.34
C HIS A 202 5.18 10.52 -9.92
N TRP A 203 6.25 11.28 -9.77
CA TRP A 203 6.59 11.87 -8.50
C TRP A 203 5.70 13.08 -8.26
N THR A 204 4.94 13.03 -7.17
CA THR A 204 3.97 14.07 -6.81
C THR A 204 3.88 14.17 -5.29
N GLY A 205 4.11 15.36 -4.75
CA GLY A 205 3.85 15.66 -3.34
C GLY A 205 2.54 16.44 -3.21
N PRO A 206 1.36 15.77 -3.20
CA PRO A 206 0.10 16.49 -3.16
C PRO A 206 0.02 17.32 -1.89
N GLY A 207 -0.48 18.56 -1.99
CA GLY A 207 -0.76 19.36 -0.81
C GLY A 207 -1.83 18.72 0.07
N LEU A 208 -1.83 19.05 1.37
CA LEU A 208 -2.80 18.51 2.33
C LEU A 208 -4.25 18.79 1.90
N ILE A 209 -4.49 19.93 1.25
CA ILE A 209 -5.79 20.31 0.69
C ILE A 209 -6.23 19.31 -0.38
N ILE A 210 -5.34 18.85 -1.25
CA ILE A 210 -5.70 17.92 -2.33
C ILE A 210 -6.06 16.56 -1.76
N VAL A 211 -5.31 16.10 -0.75
CA VAL A 211 -5.62 14.85 -0.02
C VAL A 211 -6.99 14.95 0.66
N LEU A 212 -7.29 16.07 1.32
CA LEU A 212 -8.59 16.29 1.95
C LEU A 212 -9.73 16.36 0.93
N LEU A 213 -9.54 17.06 -0.20
CA LEU A 213 -10.52 17.12 -1.28
C LEU A 213 -10.77 15.75 -1.90
N TYR A 214 -9.73 14.92 -2.04
CA TYR A 214 -9.89 13.55 -2.50
C TYR A 214 -10.77 12.74 -1.54
N TYR A 215 -10.50 12.77 -0.24
CA TYR A 215 -11.30 12.03 0.74
C TYR A 215 -12.72 12.56 0.87
N ALA A 216 -12.92 13.87 0.79
CA ALA A 216 -14.24 14.48 0.76
C ALA A 216 -15.01 14.02 -0.50
N GLY A 217 -14.37 14.07 -1.67
CA GLY A 217 -14.91 13.56 -2.93
C GLY A 217 -15.28 12.08 -2.84
N LEU A 218 -14.39 11.24 -2.28
CA LEU A 218 -14.65 9.82 -2.07
C LEU A 218 -15.85 9.60 -1.14
N GLY A 219 -15.97 10.39 -0.07
CA GLY A 219 -17.13 10.34 0.84
C GLY A 219 -18.45 10.67 0.14
N VAL A 220 -18.48 11.76 -0.65
CA VAL A 220 -19.67 12.15 -1.44
C VAL A 220 -19.97 11.10 -2.51
N LEU A 221 -18.95 10.52 -3.14
CA LEU A 221 -19.09 9.46 -4.11
C LEU A 221 -19.78 8.23 -3.49
N LEU A 222 -19.25 7.74 -2.36
CA LEU A 222 -19.82 6.58 -1.68
C LEU A 222 -21.26 6.84 -1.20
N TRP A 223 -21.52 8.03 -0.67
CA TRP A 223 -22.88 8.45 -0.29
C TRP A 223 -23.81 8.50 -1.50
N SER A 224 -23.37 9.06 -2.63
CA SER A 224 -24.17 9.15 -3.85
C SER A 224 -24.49 7.78 -4.45
N ILE A 225 -23.55 6.82 -4.37
CA ILE A 225 -23.75 5.43 -4.79
C ILE A 225 -24.75 4.73 -3.86
N ALA A 226 -24.63 4.92 -2.55
CA ALA A 226 -25.56 4.37 -1.57
C ALA A 226 -26.97 4.95 -1.73
N ALA A 227 -27.10 6.26 -1.97
CA ALA A 227 -28.35 6.97 -2.19
C ALA A 227 -28.93 6.85 -3.62
N ASN A 228 -28.31 6.03 -4.48
CA ASN A 228 -28.73 5.81 -5.88
C ASN A 228 -28.77 7.09 -6.77
N ARG A 229 -27.95 8.10 -6.45
CA ARG A 229 -27.87 9.37 -7.17
C ARG A 229 -26.82 9.33 -8.27
N GLN A 230 -27.07 8.58 -9.35
CA GLN A 230 -26.07 8.30 -10.39
C GLN A 230 -25.49 9.54 -11.07
N LYS A 231 -26.28 10.60 -11.29
CA LYS A 231 -25.79 11.87 -11.86
C LYS A 231 -24.76 12.56 -10.96
N LEU A 232 -25.02 12.56 -9.64
CA LEU A 232 -24.07 13.11 -8.67
C LEU A 232 -22.82 12.24 -8.59
N ALA A 233 -22.96 10.91 -8.59
CA ALA A 233 -21.83 9.99 -8.60
C ALA A 233 -20.92 10.23 -9.81
N GLY A 234 -21.50 10.40 -11.01
CA GLY A 234 -20.76 10.73 -12.23
C GLY A 234 -20.04 12.07 -12.16
N ALA A 235 -20.70 13.11 -11.63
CA ALA A 235 -20.08 14.43 -11.46
C ALA A 235 -18.92 14.41 -10.45
N VAL A 236 -19.07 13.69 -9.33
CA VAL A 236 -18.02 13.54 -8.32
C VAL A 236 -16.86 12.72 -8.85
N LEU A 237 -17.12 11.64 -9.59
CA LEU A 237 -16.07 10.87 -10.28
C LEU A 237 -15.28 11.74 -11.25
N ALA A 238 -15.95 12.58 -12.05
CA ALA A 238 -15.30 13.51 -12.95
C ALA A 238 -14.44 14.53 -12.17
N GLY A 239 -14.95 15.07 -11.05
CA GLY A 239 -14.19 15.96 -10.16
C GLY A 239 -12.96 15.28 -9.55
N MET A 240 -13.09 14.04 -9.09
CA MET A 240 -11.96 13.26 -8.58
C MET A 240 -10.93 12.95 -9.67
N ALA A 241 -11.38 12.65 -10.90
CA ALA A 241 -10.49 12.46 -12.04
C ALA A 241 -9.70 13.73 -12.37
N LEU A 242 -10.32 14.92 -12.25
CA LEU A 242 -9.62 16.20 -12.40
C LEU A 242 -8.60 16.43 -11.28
N ILE A 243 -8.93 16.06 -10.03
CA ILE A 243 -7.98 16.14 -8.91
C ILE A 243 -6.77 15.23 -9.17
N ILE A 244 -7.00 14.00 -9.62
CA ILE A 244 -5.93 13.05 -9.97
C ILE A 244 -5.11 13.57 -11.17
N ALA A 245 -5.76 14.15 -12.17
CA ALA A 245 -5.07 14.81 -13.28
C ALA A 245 -4.18 15.97 -12.78
N GLY A 246 -4.61 16.67 -11.73
CA GLY A 246 -3.82 17.69 -11.04
C GLY A 246 -2.52 17.18 -10.45
N PHE A 247 -2.41 15.88 -10.14
CA PHE A 247 -1.14 15.28 -9.69
C PHE A 247 -0.05 15.28 -10.77
N TYR A 248 -0.43 15.39 -12.04
CA TYR A 248 0.51 15.45 -13.18
C TYR A 248 0.94 16.87 -13.53
N ILE A 249 0.48 17.88 -12.79
CA ILE A 249 0.91 19.26 -12.99
C ILE A 249 2.37 19.40 -12.53
N PRO A 250 3.29 19.88 -13.40
CA PRO A 250 4.68 20.11 -13.01
C PRO A 250 4.76 21.19 -11.93
N ALA A 251 5.59 21.00 -10.90
CA ALA A 251 5.74 21.99 -9.82
C ALA A 251 6.39 23.33 -10.22
N GLY A 252 6.79 23.45 -11.48
CA GLY A 252 7.17 24.71 -12.09
C GLY A 252 6.00 25.70 -12.22
N TRP A 253 4.75 25.23 -12.22
CA TRP A 253 3.59 26.04 -12.62
C TRP A 253 2.98 26.94 -11.54
N ASP A 254 3.24 26.69 -10.25
CA ASP A 254 2.56 27.42 -9.17
C ASP A 254 2.99 28.89 -9.01
N ASP A 255 4.08 29.33 -9.67
CA ASP A 255 4.57 30.71 -9.57
C ASP A 255 5.48 31.07 -10.76
N PRO A 256 4.92 31.31 -11.96
CA PRO A 256 5.69 31.68 -13.13
C PRO A 256 6.29 33.09 -12.97
N GLY A 257 7.53 33.30 -13.41
CA GLY A 257 8.15 34.63 -13.45
C GLY A 257 8.91 35.07 -12.21
N ARG A 258 9.01 34.22 -11.16
CA ARG A 258 9.79 34.52 -9.96
C ARG A 258 10.96 33.55 -9.78
N LEU A 259 12.12 34.09 -9.41
CA LEU A 259 13.25 33.30 -8.95
C LEU A 259 12.96 32.87 -7.51
N LYS A 260 12.89 31.56 -7.26
CA LYS A 260 12.78 31.01 -5.90
C LYS A 260 14.09 30.31 -5.55
N VAL A 261 14.66 30.68 -4.42
CA VAL A 261 15.88 30.08 -3.86
C VAL A 261 15.49 29.33 -2.60
N VAL A 262 15.79 28.03 -2.54
CA VAL A 262 15.51 27.18 -1.38
C VAL A 262 16.84 26.66 -0.86
N PHE A 263 17.13 26.96 0.41
CA PHE A 263 18.26 26.38 1.14
C PHE A 263 17.78 25.12 1.86
N LEU A 264 18.33 23.98 1.47
CA LEU A 264 18.01 22.67 2.01
C LEU A 264 18.89 22.38 3.22
N ASP A 265 18.28 22.02 4.35
CA ASP A 265 19.01 21.57 5.54
C ASP A 265 19.53 20.13 5.34
N VAL A 266 20.71 20.05 4.74
CA VAL A 266 21.46 18.82 4.51
C VAL A 266 22.31 18.40 5.71
N GLY A 267 22.40 19.24 6.75
CA GLY A 267 23.26 19.04 7.91
C GLY A 267 24.65 19.63 7.67
N GLN A 268 25.53 18.91 6.96
CA GLN A 268 26.88 19.37 6.63
C GLN A 268 27.02 19.69 5.14
N GLY A 269 27.59 20.85 4.84
CA GLY A 269 27.70 21.41 3.49
C GLY A 269 26.47 22.22 3.09
N ASP A 270 26.46 22.69 1.85
CA ASP A 270 25.36 23.48 1.30
C ASP A 270 24.54 22.65 0.32
N CYS A 271 23.25 22.95 0.22
CA CYS A 271 22.40 22.42 -0.84
C CYS A 271 21.35 23.47 -1.17
N ILE A 272 21.43 24.04 -2.37
CA ILE A 272 20.62 25.17 -2.79
C ILE A 272 19.85 24.79 -4.05
N LEU A 273 18.53 24.76 -3.96
CA LEU A 273 17.65 24.56 -5.10
C LEU A 273 17.14 25.90 -5.62
N LEU A 274 17.45 26.20 -6.87
CA LEU A 274 17.02 27.38 -7.60
C LEU A 274 15.90 27.01 -8.57
N LYS A 275 14.73 27.64 -8.44
CA LYS A 275 13.70 27.64 -9.48
C LYS A 275 13.80 28.96 -10.24
N THR A 276 14.17 28.88 -11.51
CA THR A 276 14.24 30.04 -12.40
C THR A 276 12.84 30.59 -12.72
N PRO A 277 12.72 31.89 -13.08
CA PRO A 277 11.47 32.47 -13.57
C PRO A 277 10.84 31.71 -14.75
N GLY A 278 11.66 31.04 -15.56
CA GLY A 278 11.25 30.20 -16.68
C GLY A 278 10.84 28.77 -16.31
N GLY A 279 10.75 28.45 -15.01
CA GLY A 279 10.28 27.14 -14.53
C GLY A 279 11.31 26.02 -14.53
N LYS A 280 12.59 26.31 -14.85
CA LYS A 280 13.69 25.34 -14.72
C LYS A 280 14.21 25.27 -13.30
N PHE A 281 14.67 24.08 -12.89
CA PHE A 281 15.27 23.83 -11.59
C PHE A 281 16.77 23.58 -11.73
N ILE A 282 17.58 24.25 -10.91
CA ILE A 282 19.04 24.07 -10.84
C ILE A 282 19.36 23.72 -9.39
N LEU A 283 20.09 22.63 -9.18
CA LEU A 283 20.60 22.25 -7.86
C LEU A 283 22.07 22.65 -7.77
N VAL A 284 22.40 23.48 -6.79
CA VAL A 284 23.77 23.89 -6.48
C VAL A 284 24.17 23.20 -5.19
N ASP A 285 25.11 22.25 -5.32
CA ASP A 285 25.60 21.37 -4.25
C ASP A 285 24.52 20.42 -3.68
N GLY A 286 24.95 19.32 -3.07
CA GLY A 286 24.09 18.26 -2.51
C GLY A 286 24.28 18.05 -1.00
N GLY A 287 25.17 18.84 -0.39
CA GLY A 287 25.74 18.54 0.90
C GLY A 287 26.59 17.27 0.88
N GLY A 288 27.05 16.84 2.05
CA GLY A 288 27.83 15.61 2.15
C GLY A 288 27.99 15.12 3.58
N SER A 289 27.98 13.80 3.74
CA SER A 289 28.29 13.13 4.99
C SER A 289 29.10 11.88 4.68
N GLN A 290 30.09 11.59 5.53
CA GLN A 290 30.86 10.33 5.43
C GLN A 290 30.08 9.13 5.98
N PHE A 291 29.00 9.37 6.73
CA PHE A 291 28.29 8.32 7.46
C PHE A 291 27.00 7.86 6.78
N PHE A 292 26.40 8.71 5.94
CA PHE A 292 25.13 8.42 5.27
C PHE A 292 24.99 9.19 3.97
N ASP A 293 24.20 8.66 3.05
CA ASP A 293 23.91 9.30 1.77
C ASP A 293 22.84 10.39 1.95
N VAL A 294 23.30 11.64 1.96
CA VAL A 294 22.46 12.84 2.08
C VAL A 294 21.51 12.99 0.89
N GLY A 295 21.95 12.57 -0.29
CA GLY A 295 21.19 12.68 -1.53
C GLY A 295 19.91 11.87 -1.47
N SER A 296 20.01 10.57 -1.16
CA SER A 296 18.85 9.69 -1.06
C SER A 296 17.95 9.97 0.15
N LEU A 297 18.52 10.44 1.27
CA LEU A 297 17.76 10.63 2.51
C LEU A 297 17.09 12.01 2.63
N LYS A 298 17.64 13.05 2.02
CA LYS A 298 17.15 14.44 2.17
C LYS A 298 16.83 15.11 0.85
N VAL A 299 17.78 15.11 -0.09
CA VAL A 299 17.66 15.90 -1.33
C VAL A 299 16.60 15.32 -2.26
N LEU A 300 16.69 14.02 -2.60
CA LEU A 300 15.74 13.35 -3.49
C LEU A 300 14.30 13.37 -2.94
N PRO A 301 14.04 13.04 -1.66
CA PRO A 301 12.69 13.13 -1.10
C PRO A 301 12.09 14.55 -1.22
N TYR A 302 12.90 15.59 -1.04
CA TYR A 302 12.44 16.96 -1.21
C TYR A 302 12.14 17.30 -2.68
N LEU A 303 13.01 16.93 -3.61
CA LEU A 303 12.78 17.14 -5.05
C LEU A 303 11.50 16.43 -5.50
N HIS A 304 11.28 15.18 -5.09
CA HIS A 304 10.07 14.43 -5.40
C HIS A 304 8.82 15.02 -4.75
N ARG A 305 8.92 15.54 -3.53
CA ARG A 305 7.81 16.27 -2.88
C ARG A 305 7.44 17.53 -3.66
N CYS A 306 8.42 18.19 -4.24
CA CYS A 306 8.20 19.28 -5.17
C CYS A 306 7.94 18.77 -6.59
N SER A 307 7.60 17.51 -6.85
CA SER A 307 7.33 16.98 -8.21
C SER A 307 8.40 17.35 -9.27
N ILE A 308 9.67 17.50 -8.86
CA ILE A 308 10.80 17.81 -9.73
C ILE A 308 11.39 16.50 -10.23
N ASN A 309 11.34 16.30 -11.55
CA ASN A 309 11.83 15.09 -12.20
C ASN A 309 13.15 15.30 -12.96
N GLU A 310 13.49 16.55 -13.27
CA GLU A 310 14.68 16.91 -14.03
C GLU A 310 15.33 18.17 -13.44
N LEU A 311 16.66 18.18 -13.44
CA LEU A 311 17.50 19.32 -13.10
C LEU A 311 18.22 19.79 -14.38
N PHE A 312 18.45 21.08 -14.49
CA PHE A 312 19.17 21.71 -15.61
C PHE A 312 20.68 21.70 -15.38
#